data_AF-A0A846PP60-F1
#
_entry.id   AF-A0A846PP60-F1
#
_cell.length_a   1.000
_cell.length_b   1.000
_cell.length_c   1.000
_cell.angle_alpha   90.00
_cell.angle_beta   90.00
_cell.angle_gamma   90.00
#
_symmetry.space_group_name_H-M   'P 1'
#
loop_
_entity.id
_entity.type
_entity.pdbx_description
1 polymer ?
#
loop_
_entity_poly.entity_id
_entity_poly.type
_entity_poly.pdbx_seq_one_letter_code
_entity_poly.pdbx_strand_id
1 'polypeptide(L)'
;MVIHTVLCYLIKDNKVLLQKKSKGLFGGGKWNGPGGKINKTENPHECAKREILEEVGVKVSNFEKCGLLKFFRENELFIINHVFLTKKFEGNPKSGKEGVVNWFNFDELPLKEMWPDDKVWMPLMLQEKKFEGDFYFDNDYKKLIDHKINVI
;
A
#
# COMPACT_ATOMS: atom_id res chain seq x y z
N MET A 1 12.96 -11.97 -11.18
CA MET A 1 12.67 -12.40 -9.79
C MET A 1 11.51 -11.58 -9.28
N VAL A 2 10.44 -12.22 -8.82
CA VAL A 2 9.24 -11.54 -8.30
C VAL A 2 9.54 -11.01 -6.90
N ILE A 3 9.24 -9.74 -6.65
CA ILE A 3 9.41 -9.09 -5.34
C ILE A 3 8.08 -9.20 -4.58
N HIS A 4 8.14 -9.66 -3.33
CA HIS A 4 6.98 -9.64 -2.45
C HIS A 4 7.03 -8.42 -1.54
N THR A 5 5.90 -7.73 -1.41
CA THR A 5 5.78 -6.50 -0.63
C THR A 5 4.49 -6.49 0.17
N VAL A 6 4.40 -5.60 1.15
CA VAL A 6 3.19 -5.32 1.91
C VAL A 6 2.86 -3.84 1.83
N LEU A 7 1.57 -3.52 1.93
CA LEU A 7 1.07 -2.20 2.30
C LEU A 7 0.11 -2.40 3.47
N CYS A 8 0.22 -1.59 4.52
CA CYS A 8 -0.72 -1.66 5.65
C CYS A 8 -1.33 -0.29 5.93
N TYR A 9 -2.63 -0.19 5.68
CA TYR A 9 -3.39 1.05 5.81
C TYR A 9 -3.95 1.19 7.22
N LEU A 10 -3.68 2.34 7.85
CA LEU A 10 -4.23 2.69 9.16
C LEU A 10 -5.47 3.56 8.94
N ILE A 11 -6.57 3.21 9.59
CA ILE A 11 -7.85 3.91 9.52
C ILE A 11 -8.21 4.50 10.88
N LYS A 12 -8.58 5.77 10.89
CA LYS A 12 -9.07 6.47 12.06
C LYS A 12 -10.02 7.59 11.64
N ASP A 13 -11.19 7.69 12.28
CA ASP A 13 -12.15 8.78 12.08
C ASP A 13 -12.50 9.06 10.59
N ASN A 14 -12.78 8.01 9.81
CA ASN A 14 -13.01 8.06 8.35
C ASN A 14 -11.86 8.65 7.53
N LYS A 15 -10.64 8.59 8.07
CA LYS A 15 -9.41 8.95 7.40
C LYS A 15 -8.50 7.76 7.25
N VAL A 16 -7.71 7.78 6.19
CA VAL A 16 -6.64 6.83 5.93
C VAL A 16 -5.29 7.54 6.04
N LEU A 17 -4.33 6.88 6.70
CA LEU A 17 -2.95 7.35 6.75
C LEU A 17 -2.25 6.99 5.43
N LEU A 18 -1.72 8.00 4.75
CA LEU A 18 -0.83 7.82 3.60
C LEU A 18 0.55 8.38 3.92
N GLN A 19 1.56 7.85 3.23
CA GLN A 19 2.94 8.31 3.29
C GLN A 19 3.39 8.74 1.90
N LYS A 20 3.91 9.97 1.78
CA LYS A 20 4.53 10.47 0.56
C LYS A 20 5.99 10.06 0.55
N LYS A 21 6.34 9.07 -0.27
CA LYS A 21 7.70 8.51 -0.29
C LYS A 21 8.73 9.60 -0.63
N SER A 22 9.85 9.62 0.10
CA SER A 22 10.97 10.53 -0.12
C SER A 22 11.53 10.40 -1.55
N LYS A 23 12.06 11.51 -2.10
CA LYS A 23 12.69 11.50 -3.42
C LYS A 23 13.86 10.50 -3.45
N GLY A 24 14.01 9.78 -4.55
CA GLY A 24 15.07 8.76 -4.73
C GLY A 24 14.68 7.34 -4.31
N LEU A 25 13.57 7.17 -3.58
CA LEU A 25 12.98 5.86 -3.32
C LEU A 25 12.11 5.41 -4.50
N PHE A 26 11.83 4.10 -4.59
CA PHE A 26 10.85 3.59 -5.52
C PHE A 26 9.47 4.19 -5.19
N GLY A 27 8.82 4.81 -6.18
CA GLY A 27 7.59 5.58 -5.94
C GLY A 27 7.82 6.96 -5.30
N GLY A 28 9.06 7.45 -5.23
CA GLY A 28 9.39 8.75 -4.64
C GLY A 28 8.53 9.89 -5.21
N GLY A 29 7.99 10.69 -4.30
CA GLY A 29 7.05 11.78 -4.60
C GLY A 29 5.58 11.36 -4.67
N LYS A 30 5.26 10.07 -4.69
CA LYS A 30 3.87 9.58 -4.65
C LYS A 30 3.40 9.33 -3.22
N TRP A 31 2.12 9.56 -2.97
CA TRP A 31 1.41 9.06 -1.79
C TRP A 31 1.10 7.57 -1.96
N ASN A 32 1.30 6.79 -0.91
CA ASN A 32 0.92 5.38 -0.85
C ASN A 32 0.63 4.97 0.60
N GLY A 33 0.19 3.75 0.84
CA GLY A 33 0.26 3.14 2.16
C GLY A 33 1.72 2.97 2.63
N PRO A 34 1.99 3.04 3.94
CA PRO A 34 3.27 2.62 4.50
C PRO A 34 3.46 1.10 4.34
N GLY A 35 4.70 0.66 4.13
CA GLY A 35 5.02 -0.72 3.83
C GLY A 35 6.23 -0.89 2.93
N GLY A 36 6.74 -2.12 2.89
CA GLY A 36 8.00 -2.43 2.23
C GLY A 36 8.09 -3.88 1.75
N LYS A 37 9.33 -4.35 1.60
CA LYS A 37 9.63 -5.68 1.03
C LYS A 37 9.60 -6.74 2.13
N ILE A 38 9.07 -7.91 1.78
CA ILE A 38 9.09 -9.07 2.67
C ILE A 38 10.51 -9.67 2.67
N ASN A 39 11.09 -9.77 3.85
CA ASN A 39 12.37 -10.46 4.06
C ASN A 39 12.22 -11.99 3.93
N LYS A 40 13.32 -12.69 3.63
CA LYS A 40 13.29 -14.16 3.40
C LYS A 40 12.74 -14.98 4.59
N THR A 41 12.82 -14.45 5.80
CA THR A 41 12.50 -15.17 7.04
C THR A 41 11.17 -14.73 7.67
N GLU A 42 10.45 -13.78 7.07
CA GLU A 42 9.22 -13.25 7.64
C GLU A 42 8.01 -13.54 6.73
N ASN A 43 6.84 -13.70 7.34
CA ASN A 43 5.59 -13.79 6.59
C ASN A 43 5.00 -12.38 6.37
N PRO A 44 3.99 -12.22 5.50
CA PRO A 44 3.41 -10.90 5.23
C PRO A 44 2.87 -10.15 6.45
N HIS A 45 2.35 -10.84 7.48
CA HIS A 45 1.87 -10.17 8.70
C HIS A 45 3.04 -9.63 9.53
N GLU A 46 4.11 -10.41 9.69
CA GLU A 46 5.30 -9.95 10.42
C GLU A 46 6.01 -8.81 9.69
N CYS A 47 6.10 -8.88 8.35
CA CYS A 47 6.57 -7.78 7.52
C CYS A 47 5.76 -6.50 7.76
N ALA A 48 4.43 -6.57 7.70
CA ALA A 48 3.57 -5.41 7.92
C ALA A 48 3.78 -4.80 9.32
N LYS A 49 3.89 -5.59 10.39
CA LYS A 49 4.19 -5.07 11.73
C LYS A 49 5.53 -4.33 11.78
N ARG A 50 6.58 -4.92 11.19
CA ARG A 50 7.92 -4.35 11.15
C ARG A 50 7.95 -3.03 10.38
N GLU A 51 7.45 -3.04 9.14
CA GLU A 51 7.47 -1.86 8.26
C GLU A 51 6.67 -0.69 8.86
N ILE A 52 5.49 -0.94 9.43
CA ILE A 52 4.70 0.12 10.07
C ILE A 52 5.41 0.69 11.31
N LEU A 53 6.07 -0.16 12.09
CA LEU A 53 6.86 0.32 13.23
C LEU A 53 8.06 1.17 12.76
N GLU A 54 8.79 0.72 11.74
CA GLU A 54 9.99 1.37 11.21
C GLU A 54 9.67 2.69 10.50
N GLU A 55 8.66 2.69 9.63
CA GLU A 55 8.36 3.83 8.76
C GLU A 55 7.53 4.92 9.44
N VAL A 56 6.60 4.54 10.31
CA VAL A 56 5.61 5.47 10.88
C VAL A 56 5.56 5.46 12.41
N GLY A 57 6.29 4.56 13.08
CA GLY A 57 6.47 4.58 14.54
C GLY A 57 5.27 4.05 15.33
N VAL A 58 4.43 3.22 14.72
CA VAL A 58 3.15 2.77 15.29
C VAL A 58 3.14 1.25 15.41
N LYS A 59 2.58 0.71 16.50
CA LYS A 59 2.36 -0.73 16.65
C LYS A 59 0.96 -1.09 16.18
N VAL A 60 0.85 -1.98 15.21
CA VAL A 60 -0.45 -2.44 14.68
C VAL A 60 -0.85 -3.79 15.28
N SER A 61 -2.15 -3.97 15.51
CA SER A 61 -2.74 -5.23 15.98
C SER A 61 -4.06 -5.50 15.27
N ASN A 62 -4.53 -6.76 15.29
CA ASN A 62 -5.82 -7.19 14.74
C ASN A 62 -6.10 -6.62 13.33
N PHE A 63 -5.13 -6.73 12.44
CA PHE A 63 -5.18 -6.21 11.08
C PHE A 63 -5.43 -7.35 10.10
N GLU A 64 -6.24 -7.09 9.09
CA GLU A 64 -6.66 -8.11 8.12
C GLU A 64 -6.03 -7.88 6.76
N LYS A 65 -5.69 -8.97 6.08
CA LYS A 65 -5.35 -8.94 4.66
C LYS A 65 -6.64 -8.73 3.87
N CYS A 66 -6.75 -7.58 3.20
CA CYS A 66 -7.89 -7.24 2.34
C CYS A 66 -7.58 -7.37 0.85
N GLY A 67 -6.30 -7.39 0.46
CA GLY A 67 -5.93 -7.41 -0.95
C GLY A 67 -4.73 -8.27 -1.30
N LEU A 68 -4.73 -8.79 -2.53
CA LEU A 68 -3.53 -9.27 -3.21
C LEU A 68 -3.43 -8.61 -4.59
N LEU A 69 -2.41 -7.79 -4.78
CA LEU A 69 -2.17 -7.08 -6.04
C LEU A 69 -0.96 -7.70 -6.74
N LYS A 70 -1.09 -8.02 -8.02
CA LYS A 70 -0.01 -8.51 -8.87
C LYS A 70 0.28 -7.46 -9.93
N PHE A 71 1.53 -7.04 -10.00
CA PHE A 71 1.97 -6.01 -10.93
C PHE A 71 2.82 -6.61 -12.04
N PHE A 72 2.46 -6.28 -13.28
CA PHE A 72 3.09 -6.78 -14.49
C PHE A 72 3.72 -5.63 -15.26
N ARG A 73 4.91 -5.88 -15.83
CA ARG A 73 5.62 -4.98 -16.73
C ARG A 73 6.14 -5.82 -17.89
N GLU A 74 5.92 -5.38 -19.12
CA GLU A 74 6.24 -6.18 -20.32
C GLU A 74 5.60 -7.59 -20.27
N ASN A 75 4.40 -7.68 -19.69
CA ASN A 75 3.68 -8.93 -19.40
C ASN A 75 4.38 -9.90 -18.43
N GLU A 76 5.47 -9.48 -17.79
CA GLU A 76 6.14 -10.24 -16.74
C GLU A 76 5.71 -9.77 -15.35
N LEU A 77 5.36 -10.73 -14.48
CA LEU A 77 5.07 -10.45 -13.07
C LEU A 77 6.36 -10.01 -12.36
N PHE A 78 6.33 -8.83 -11.73
CA PHE A 78 7.50 -8.30 -11.03
C PHE A 78 7.26 -7.98 -9.55
N ILE A 79 6.02 -7.65 -9.15
CA ILE A 79 5.64 -7.46 -7.73
C ILE A 79 4.37 -8.24 -7.40
N ILE A 80 4.39 -8.89 -6.24
CA ILE A 80 3.18 -9.30 -5.51
C ILE A 80 3.09 -8.45 -4.24
N ASN A 81 1.99 -7.70 -4.08
CA ASN A 81 1.75 -6.86 -2.92
C ASN A 81 0.58 -7.40 -2.09
N HIS A 82 0.80 -7.55 -0.79
CA HIS A 82 -0.20 -7.93 0.18
C HIS A 82 -0.75 -6.69 0.87
N VAL A 83 -2.03 -6.40 0.66
CA VAL A 83 -2.68 -5.21 1.24
C VAL A 83 -3.36 -5.59 2.55
N PHE A 84 -3.00 -4.86 3.59
CA PHE A 84 -3.56 -4.97 4.94
C PHE A 84 -4.28 -3.69 5.34
N LEU A 85 -5.26 -3.84 6.23
CA LEU A 85 -6.02 -2.74 6.81
C LEU A 85 -6.11 -2.92 8.32
N THR A 86 -5.98 -1.83 9.08
CA THR A 86 -6.26 -1.84 10.51
C THR A 86 -6.92 -0.57 11.03
N LYS A 87 -7.78 -0.75 12.02
CA LYS A 87 -8.33 0.30 12.88
C LYS A 87 -7.72 0.27 14.29
N LYS A 88 -6.88 -0.72 14.60
CA LYS A 88 -6.28 -0.93 15.92
C LYS A 88 -4.76 -0.76 15.85
N PHE A 89 -4.29 0.32 16.44
CA PHE A 89 -2.87 0.64 16.51
C PHE A 89 -2.56 1.49 17.74
N GLU A 90 -1.32 1.40 18.21
CA GLU A 90 -0.81 2.13 19.38
C GLU A 90 0.33 3.05 18.98
N GLY A 91 0.27 4.30 19.45
CA GLY A 91 1.21 5.36 19.12
C GLY A 91 0.61 6.39 18.18
N ASN A 92 1.41 7.41 17.86
CA ASN A 92 1.03 8.48 16.93
C ASN A 92 1.91 8.34 15.68
N PRO A 93 1.33 8.17 14.47
CA PRO A 93 2.11 8.12 13.24
C PRO A 93 2.97 9.37 13.07
N LYS A 94 4.23 9.19 12.68
CA LYS A 94 5.19 10.28 12.45
C LYS A 94 5.88 10.13 11.12
N SER A 95 6.27 11.27 10.55
CA SER A 95 7.12 11.31 9.36
C SER A 95 8.52 10.80 9.70
N GLY A 96 9.14 10.11 8.75
CA GLY A 96 10.44 9.47 8.92
C GLY A 96 11.35 9.68 7.71
N LYS A 97 12.43 8.90 7.63
CA LYS A 97 13.37 8.94 6.48
C LYS A 97 12.68 8.57 5.17
N GLU A 98 11.71 7.67 5.26
CA GLU A 98 10.98 7.11 4.11
C GLU A 98 9.96 8.06 3.49
N GLY A 99 9.49 9.07 4.24
CA GLY A 99 8.52 10.00 3.75
C GLY A 99 7.78 10.78 4.82
N VAL A 100 6.97 11.72 4.35
CA VAL A 100 6.02 12.46 5.20
C VAL A 100 4.69 11.74 5.25
N VAL A 101 4.07 11.69 6.43
CA VAL A 101 2.76 11.06 6.61
C VAL A 101 1.67 12.11 6.72
N ASN A 102 0.48 11.80 6.19
CA ASN A 102 -0.70 12.62 6.37
C ASN A 102 -1.98 11.78 6.39
N TRP A 103 -2.99 12.26 7.10
CA TRP A 103 -4.32 11.68 7.12
C TRP A 103 -5.20 12.32 6.03
N PHE A 104 -5.85 11.50 5.23
CA PHE A 104 -6.77 11.94 4.17
C PHE A 104 -8.16 11.38 4.41
N ASN A 105 -9.19 12.21 4.20
CA ASN A 105 -10.56 11.72 4.15
C ASN A 105 -10.74 10.76 2.96
N PHE A 106 -11.63 9.79 3.08
CA PHE A 106 -11.86 8.78 2.04
C PHE A 106 -12.33 9.37 0.70
N ASP A 107 -13.03 10.51 0.74
CA ASP A 107 -13.53 11.26 -0.40
C ASP A 107 -12.54 12.32 -0.93
N GLU A 108 -11.43 12.56 -0.23
CA GLU A 108 -10.41 13.57 -0.57
C GLU A 108 -9.03 12.94 -0.78
N LEU A 109 -8.99 11.69 -1.28
CA LEU A 109 -7.73 11.03 -1.59
C LEU A 109 -6.95 11.81 -2.65
N PRO A 110 -5.62 11.97 -2.51
CA PRO A 110 -4.79 12.72 -3.43
C PRO A 110 -4.46 11.89 -4.69
N LEU A 111 -5.46 11.30 -5.35
CA LEU A 111 -5.29 10.28 -6.40
C LEU A 111 -4.37 10.70 -7.56
N LYS A 112 -4.26 12.00 -7.85
CA LYS A 112 -3.34 12.54 -8.87
C LYS A 112 -1.86 12.42 -8.50
N GLU A 113 -1.57 12.31 -7.21
CA GLU A 113 -0.24 12.15 -6.63
C GLU A 113 0.00 10.71 -6.13
N MET A 114 -0.89 9.78 -6.46
CA MET A 114 -0.82 8.37 -6.07
C MET A 114 -0.39 7.49 -7.26
N TRP A 115 -0.33 6.18 -7.07
CA TRP A 115 -0.15 5.28 -8.20
C TRP A 115 -1.43 5.22 -9.06
N PRO A 116 -1.32 5.10 -10.39
CA PRO A 116 -2.50 5.08 -11.26
C PRO A 116 -3.52 3.97 -10.99
N ASP A 117 -3.11 2.86 -10.37
CA ASP A 117 -3.95 1.73 -9.98
C ASP A 117 -4.71 1.96 -8.67
N ASP A 118 -4.21 2.83 -7.79
CA ASP A 118 -4.80 3.07 -6.46
C ASP A 118 -6.28 3.47 -6.55
N LYS A 119 -6.65 4.23 -7.59
CA LYS A 119 -8.05 4.64 -7.86
C LYS A 119 -9.00 3.46 -8.12
N VAL A 120 -8.48 2.28 -8.46
CA VAL A 120 -9.26 1.08 -8.78
C VAL A 120 -9.55 0.28 -7.52
N TRP A 121 -8.51 -0.06 -6.75
CA TRP A 121 -8.61 -1.02 -5.66
C TRP A 121 -8.76 -0.35 -4.28
N MET A 122 -8.28 0.89 -4.07
CA MET A 122 -8.43 1.55 -2.78
C MET A 122 -9.89 1.75 -2.37
N PRO A 123 -10.84 2.11 -3.26
CA PRO A 123 -12.25 2.19 -2.86
C PRO A 123 -12.80 0.87 -2.31
N LEU A 124 -12.33 -0.28 -2.83
CA LEU A 124 -12.72 -1.60 -2.31
C LEU A 124 -12.14 -1.85 -0.92
N MET A 125 -10.86 -1.51 -0.73
CA MET A 125 -10.16 -1.61 0.55
C MET A 125 -10.81 -0.72 1.63
N LEU A 126 -11.18 0.52 1.29
CA LEU A 126 -11.88 1.44 2.20
C LEU A 126 -13.32 1.02 2.51
N GLN A 127 -13.95 0.23 1.62
CA GLN A 127 -15.22 -0.44 1.86
C GLN A 127 -15.06 -1.79 2.58
N GLU A 128 -13.85 -2.13 3.03
CA GLU A 128 -13.52 -3.39 3.72
C GLU A 128 -13.87 -4.65 2.92
N LYS A 129 -13.88 -4.54 1.58
CA LYS A 129 -14.04 -5.68 0.67
C LYS A 129 -12.70 -6.40 0.50
N LYS A 130 -12.76 -7.73 0.31
CA LYS A 130 -11.60 -8.52 -0.08
C LYS A 130 -11.46 -8.53 -1.60
N PHE A 131 -10.24 -8.45 -2.10
CA PHE A 131 -10.01 -8.41 -3.55
C PHE A 131 -8.68 -9.03 -3.95
N GLU A 132 -8.63 -9.47 -5.20
CA GLU A 132 -7.40 -9.76 -5.92
C GLU A 132 -7.39 -8.98 -7.23
N GLY A 133 -6.23 -8.48 -7.63
CA GLY A 133 -6.14 -7.75 -8.88
C GLY A 133 -4.79 -7.88 -9.57
N ASP A 134 -4.84 -7.89 -10.90
CA ASP A 134 -3.69 -7.91 -11.80
C ASP A 134 -3.62 -6.54 -12.49
N PHE A 135 -2.46 -5.88 -12.43
CA PHE A 135 -2.26 -4.51 -12.94
C PHE A 135 -1.07 -4.48 -13.89
N TYR A 136 -1.29 -4.04 -15.11
CA TYR A 136 -0.29 -4.02 -16.18
C TYR A 136 0.18 -2.59 -16.40
N PHE A 137 1.47 -2.34 -16.17
CA PHE A 137 2.07 -1.02 -16.30
C PHE A 137 2.95 -0.90 -17.54
N ASP A 138 3.13 0.34 -18.00
CA ASP A 138 4.20 0.69 -18.94
C ASP A 138 5.59 0.51 -18.30
N ASN A 139 6.64 0.58 -19.13
CA ASN A 139 8.01 0.28 -18.70
C ASN A 139 8.53 1.20 -17.58
N ASP A 140 8.00 2.42 -17.52
CA ASP A 140 8.35 3.46 -16.56
C ASP A 140 7.44 3.51 -15.32
N TYR A 141 6.43 2.63 -15.23
CA TYR A 141 5.41 2.61 -14.18
C TYR A 141 4.61 3.91 -14.04
N LYS A 142 4.54 4.71 -15.12
CA LYS A 142 3.82 6.00 -15.15
C LYS A 142 2.36 5.81 -15.55
N LYS A 143 2.05 4.78 -16.33
CA LYS A 143 0.72 4.54 -16.87
C LYS A 143 0.26 3.11 -16.60
N LEU A 144 -0.93 2.99 -16.03
CA LEU A 144 -1.68 1.74 -16.02
C LEU A 144 -2.24 1.50 -17.42
N ILE A 145 -1.82 0.40 -18.04
CA ILE A 145 -2.21 -0.03 -19.38
C ILE A 145 -3.52 -0.82 -19.34
N ASP A 146 -3.60 -1.79 -18.43
CA ASP A 146 -4.77 -2.64 -18.25
C ASP A 146 -4.84 -3.14 -16.80
N HIS A 147 -6.01 -3.61 -16.38
CA HIS A 147 -6.18 -4.27 -15.09
C HIS A 147 -7.34 -5.27 -15.09
N LYS A 148 -7.25 -6.24 -14.18
CA LYS A 148 -8.35 -7.13 -13.79
C LYS A 148 -8.49 -7.07 -12.29
N ILE A 149 -9.73 -7.00 -11.79
CA ILE A 149 -9.99 -7.02 -10.36
C ILE A 149 -11.18 -7.93 -10.05
N ASN A 150 -11.02 -8.75 -9.02
CA ASN A 150 -12.04 -9.66 -8.53
C ASN A 150 -12.29 -9.36 -7.05
N VAL A 151 -13.56 -9.17 -6.68
CA VAL A 151 -13.99 -9.03 -5.28
C VAL A 151 -14.35 -10.41 -4.75
N ILE A 152 -13.92 -10.71 -3.52
CA ILE A 152 -14.04 -12.03 -2.87
C ILE A 152 -14.83 -11.89 -1.58
#